data_AF-X1NMP1-F1
#
_entry.id   AF-X1NMP1-F1
#
_cell.length_a   1.000
_cell.length_b   1.000
_cell.length_c   1.000
_cell.angle_alpha   90.00
_cell.angle_beta   90.00
_cell.angle_gamma   90.00
#
_symmetry.space_group_name_H-M   'P 1'
#
loop_
_entity.id
_entity.type
_entity.pdbx_description
1 polymer ?
#
loop_
_entity_poly.entity_id
_entity_poly.type
_entity_poly.pdbx_seq_one_letter_code
_entity_poly.pdbx_strand_id
1 'polypeptide(L)'
;QNKTYPSWGYSIEQGATTIWERWNSYTKEKGFGNADMNSFNHYAYGACGEWMFRSMLGIETDGAGFKKITMKPELGEGVTWAKGHYDSIHGRTSSGWKRDPKTFQWEVVVPPNTTATIHVPAKTATDVTESGQAIAKADGVKFLRMENDRAVFSLDSGSYEFVSQYYEGTDVSGAESIRPADLRCEYLVDPLGIDEPKPRLSWQGEHEAGLSRKMAEDYDKLLADFMRAVRRDLKTPSLPFVIGQVNSHTWAFGDIARDRQA
;
A
#
# COMPACT_ATOMS: atom_id res chain seq x y z
N GLN A 1 3.52 5.10 -12.69
CA GLN A 1 2.33 5.09 -13.57
C GLN A 1 2.63 4.22 -14.79
N ASN A 2 1.76 3.28 -15.14
CA ASN A 2 1.91 2.50 -16.38
C ASN A 2 1.44 3.33 -17.59
N LYS A 3 2.24 3.36 -18.67
CA LYS A 3 1.99 4.10 -19.92
C LYS A 3 1.80 3.18 -21.12
N THR A 4 1.95 1.87 -20.95
CA THR A 4 1.75 0.89 -22.03
C THR A 4 0.28 0.44 -22.06
N TYR A 5 -0.15 -0.02 -23.23
CA TYR A 5 -1.49 -0.58 -23.40
C TYR A 5 -1.62 -1.92 -22.66
N PRO A 6 -2.75 -2.22 -21.99
CA PRO A 6 -3.88 -1.34 -21.67
C PRO A 6 -3.68 -0.62 -20.32
N SER A 7 -3.83 0.71 -20.27
CA SER A 7 -3.79 1.48 -19.02
C SER A 7 -4.41 2.87 -19.15
N TRP A 8 -4.77 3.51 -18.02
CA TRP A 8 -5.18 4.93 -18.01
C TRP A 8 -4.07 5.85 -18.53
N GLY A 9 -2.81 5.56 -18.17
CA GLY A 9 -1.66 6.33 -18.65
C GLY A 9 -1.51 6.20 -20.16
N TYR A 10 -1.77 5.03 -20.74
CA TYR A 10 -1.77 4.86 -22.20
C TYR A 10 -2.77 5.79 -22.89
N SER A 11 -4.03 5.85 -22.44
CA SER A 11 -5.04 6.72 -23.05
C SER A 11 -4.62 8.20 -22.98
N ILE A 12 -4.02 8.63 -21.86
CA ILE A 12 -3.44 9.98 -21.72
C ILE A 12 -2.31 10.21 -22.74
N GLU A 13 -1.39 9.24 -22.89
CA GLU A 13 -0.31 9.31 -23.89
C GLU A 13 -0.85 9.34 -25.34
N GLN A 14 -2.07 8.84 -25.58
CA GLN A 14 -2.77 8.97 -26.86
C GLN A 14 -3.50 10.32 -27.04
N GLY A 15 -3.58 11.17 -26.01
CA GLY A 15 -4.21 12.49 -26.06
C GLY A 15 -5.58 12.59 -25.39
N ALA A 16 -5.98 11.61 -24.58
CA ALA A 16 -7.24 11.64 -23.85
C ALA A 16 -7.29 12.80 -22.83
N THR A 17 -8.39 13.57 -22.84
CA THR A 17 -8.75 14.55 -21.79
C THR A 17 -9.97 14.11 -20.97
N THR A 18 -10.59 13.00 -21.35
CA THR A 18 -11.75 12.34 -20.73
C THR A 18 -11.49 10.83 -20.69
N ILE A 19 -12.27 10.09 -19.89
CA ILE A 19 -12.20 8.62 -19.90
C ILE A 19 -12.92 8.08 -21.13
N TRP A 20 -12.27 7.15 -21.83
CA TRP A 20 -12.81 6.52 -23.03
C TRP A 20 -13.56 5.22 -22.72
N GLU A 21 -14.47 4.83 -23.60
CA GLU A 21 -15.18 3.55 -23.52
C GLU A 21 -14.23 2.36 -23.69
N ARG A 22 -13.17 2.52 -24.47
CA ARG A 22 -12.14 1.51 -24.70
C ARG A 22 -10.76 2.08 -24.46
N TRP A 23 -9.85 1.24 -23.96
CA TRP A 23 -8.44 1.60 -23.79
C TRP A 23 -7.78 2.11 -25.09
N ASN A 24 -8.24 1.58 -26.23
CA ASN A 24 -7.76 1.90 -27.57
C ASN A 24 -8.82 2.64 -28.41
N SER A 25 -9.68 3.47 -27.81
CA SER A 25 -10.68 4.24 -28.56
C SER A 25 -10.04 5.08 -29.68
N TYR A 26 -8.85 5.62 -29.44
CA TYR A 26 -7.95 6.14 -30.45
C TYR A 26 -6.52 5.69 -30.16
N THR A 27 -5.73 5.46 -31.19
CA THR A 27 -4.28 5.34 -31.07
C THR A 27 -3.60 6.20 -32.14
N LYS A 28 -2.46 6.80 -31.81
CA LYS A 28 -1.64 7.58 -32.75
C LYS A 28 -1.22 6.76 -33.98
N GLU A 29 -1.11 5.44 -33.82
CA GLU A 29 -0.70 4.51 -34.88
C GLU A 29 -1.86 4.12 -35.80
N LYS A 30 -3.02 3.76 -35.24
CA LYS A 30 -4.14 3.13 -35.98
C LYS A 30 -5.34 4.04 -36.17
N GLY A 31 -5.31 5.24 -35.60
CA GLY A 31 -6.43 6.18 -35.64
C GLY A 31 -7.59 5.71 -34.76
N PHE A 32 -8.81 5.93 -35.24
CA PHE A 32 -10.04 5.63 -34.51
C PHE A 32 -10.35 4.13 -34.47
N GLY A 33 -10.81 3.66 -33.31
CA GLY A 33 -11.46 2.35 -33.17
C GLY A 33 -12.81 2.26 -33.90
N ASN A 34 -13.45 1.09 -33.86
CA ASN A 34 -14.73 0.84 -34.54
C ASN A 34 -15.82 1.84 -34.12
N ALA A 35 -16.34 2.61 -35.07
CA ALA A 35 -17.34 3.65 -34.84
C ALA A 35 -18.68 3.14 -34.26
N ASP A 36 -19.02 1.86 -34.42
CA ASP A 36 -20.28 1.30 -33.91
C ASP A 36 -20.38 1.36 -32.38
N MET A 37 -19.24 1.32 -31.66
CA MET A 37 -19.18 1.37 -30.20
C MET A 37 -17.81 1.88 -29.73
N ASN A 38 -17.64 3.21 -29.76
CA ASN A 38 -16.37 3.86 -29.44
C ASN A 38 -16.52 5.31 -28.94
N SER A 39 -17.12 5.49 -27.76
CA SER A 39 -17.23 6.79 -27.09
C SER A 39 -15.90 7.23 -26.46
N PHE A 40 -15.62 8.53 -26.59
CA PHE A 40 -14.46 9.20 -25.96
C PHE A 40 -14.82 9.84 -24.62
N ASN A 41 -16.03 9.66 -24.12
CA ASN A 41 -16.47 10.23 -22.85
C ASN A 41 -17.40 9.26 -22.11
N HIS A 42 -16.80 8.21 -21.58
CA HIS A 42 -17.48 7.14 -20.85
C HIS A 42 -16.81 6.93 -19.49
N TYR A 43 -17.53 7.27 -18.42
CA TYR A 43 -16.95 7.32 -17.07
C TYR A 43 -16.65 5.95 -16.43
N ALA A 44 -16.92 4.82 -17.10
CA ALA A 44 -16.83 3.49 -16.50
C ALA A 44 -15.42 3.18 -15.96
N TYR A 45 -14.37 3.41 -16.75
CA TYR A 45 -13.00 3.28 -16.26
C TYR A 45 -12.56 4.41 -15.32
N GLY A 46 -13.37 5.45 -15.16
CA GLY A 46 -13.17 6.50 -14.15
C GLY A 46 -13.42 6.01 -12.72
N ALA A 47 -13.91 4.79 -12.54
CA ALA A 47 -14.09 4.15 -11.23
C ALA A 47 -12.79 4.09 -10.39
N CYS A 48 -11.61 4.18 -11.02
CA CYS A 48 -10.34 4.32 -10.30
C CYS A 48 -10.27 5.57 -9.41
N GLY A 49 -11.09 6.60 -9.69
CA GLY A 49 -11.20 7.79 -8.85
C GLY A 49 -11.54 7.44 -7.41
N GLU A 50 -12.46 6.49 -7.18
CA GLU A 50 -12.82 6.05 -5.83
C GLU A 50 -11.60 5.52 -5.06
N TRP A 51 -10.76 4.73 -5.72
CA TRP A 51 -9.51 4.23 -5.14
C TRP A 51 -8.53 5.37 -4.81
N MET A 52 -8.46 6.42 -5.62
CA MET A 52 -7.63 7.59 -5.31
C MET A 52 -8.12 8.29 -4.03
N PHE A 53 -9.42 8.43 -3.81
CA PHE A 53 -9.95 9.00 -2.57
C PHE A 53 -9.75 8.07 -1.37
N ARG A 54 -10.17 6.80 -1.48
CA ARG A 54 -10.15 5.83 -0.37
C ARG A 54 -8.74 5.40 0.01
N SER A 55 -7.87 5.16 -0.96
CA SER A 55 -6.53 4.61 -0.72
C SER A 55 -5.44 5.67 -0.79
N MET A 56 -5.38 6.52 -1.83
CA MET A 56 -4.31 7.52 -1.91
C MET A 56 -4.50 8.66 -0.91
N LEU A 57 -5.67 9.29 -0.88
CA LEU A 57 -5.99 10.28 0.16
C LEU A 57 -6.30 9.62 1.50
N GLY A 58 -6.67 8.34 1.48
CA GLY A 58 -7.00 7.58 2.67
C GLY A 58 -8.39 7.88 3.23
N ILE A 59 -9.24 8.68 2.56
CA ILE A 59 -10.51 9.16 3.11
C ILE A 59 -11.60 8.14 2.84
N GLU A 60 -12.12 7.53 3.91
CA GLU A 60 -13.13 6.48 3.86
C GLU A 60 -14.16 6.64 4.99
N THR A 61 -15.27 5.92 4.90
CA THR A 61 -16.26 5.79 5.97
C THR A 61 -16.87 4.39 5.94
N ASP A 62 -17.14 3.85 7.13
CA ASP A 62 -17.93 2.62 7.32
C ASP A 62 -19.40 2.92 7.72
N GLY A 63 -19.74 4.22 7.84
CA GLY A 63 -21.03 4.71 8.29
C GLY A 63 -21.74 5.58 7.25
N ALA A 64 -23.02 5.83 7.48
CA ALA A 64 -23.80 6.70 6.59
C ALA A 64 -23.31 8.16 6.67
N GLY A 65 -23.16 8.80 5.51
CA GLY A 65 -22.97 10.24 5.39
C GLY A 65 -21.64 10.78 5.93
N PHE A 66 -20.62 9.94 6.14
CA PHE A 66 -19.32 10.34 6.71
C PHE A 66 -19.41 10.87 8.16
N LYS A 67 -20.39 10.39 8.94
CA LYS A 67 -20.48 10.72 10.38
C LYS A 67 -19.28 10.19 11.18
N LYS A 68 -18.78 9.02 10.77
CA LYS A 68 -17.56 8.38 11.27
C LYS A 68 -16.61 8.18 10.10
N ILE A 69 -15.43 8.74 10.19
CA ILE A 69 -14.46 8.76 9.09
C ILE A 69 -13.33 7.79 9.45
N THR A 70 -12.83 7.06 8.47
CA THR A 70 -11.57 6.32 8.56
C THR A 70 -10.58 7.01 7.64
N MET A 71 -9.41 7.37 8.18
CA MET A 71 -8.33 7.97 7.41
C MET A 71 -7.11 7.06 7.42
N LYS A 72 -6.82 6.43 6.29
CA LYS A 72 -5.73 5.46 6.13
C LYS A 72 -5.09 5.60 4.75
N PRO A 73 -4.19 6.57 4.54
CA PRO A 73 -3.49 6.70 3.27
C PRO A 73 -2.59 5.48 3.06
N GLU A 74 -2.71 4.81 1.91
CA GLU A 74 -1.85 3.73 1.49
C GLU A 74 -0.66 4.30 0.70
N LEU A 75 0.54 4.08 1.23
CA LEU A 75 1.77 4.64 0.68
C LEU A 75 2.28 3.71 -0.42
N GLY A 76 1.88 3.99 -1.66
CA GLY A 76 2.34 3.26 -2.83
C GLY A 76 3.76 3.63 -3.25
N GLU A 77 4.41 2.73 -3.98
CA GLU A 77 5.70 2.99 -4.61
C GLU A 77 5.59 4.16 -5.62
N GLY A 78 6.59 5.05 -5.61
CA GLY A 78 6.67 6.18 -6.54
C GLY A 78 5.70 7.34 -6.27
N VAL A 79 4.84 7.25 -5.24
CA VAL A 79 4.00 8.37 -4.77
C VAL A 79 4.54 8.86 -3.43
N THR A 80 5.17 10.03 -3.45
CA THR A 80 5.78 10.65 -2.26
C THR A 80 4.88 11.67 -1.59
N TRP A 81 3.77 12.07 -2.21
CA TRP A 81 2.79 12.96 -1.61
C TRP A 81 1.43 12.79 -2.28
N ALA A 82 0.37 13.11 -1.55
CA ALA A 82 -0.96 13.32 -2.10
C ALA A 82 -1.71 14.35 -1.23
N LYS A 83 -2.52 15.20 -1.88
CA LYS A 83 -3.36 16.18 -1.17
C LYS A 83 -4.71 16.30 -1.84
N GLY A 84 -5.77 16.29 -1.03
CA GLY A 84 -7.14 16.40 -1.50
C GLY A 84 -8.13 16.47 -0.35
N HIS A 85 -9.41 16.57 -0.70
CA HIS A 85 -10.49 16.68 0.25
C HIS A 85 -11.77 16.05 -0.29
N TYR A 86 -12.69 15.77 0.62
CA TYR A 86 -14.06 15.36 0.34
C TYR A 86 -15.03 16.25 1.10
N ASP A 87 -15.97 16.87 0.39
CA ASP A 87 -17.01 17.71 0.97
C ASP A 87 -18.26 16.85 1.22
N SER A 88 -18.47 16.49 2.49
CA SER A 88 -19.63 15.71 2.94
C SER A 88 -20.76 16.63 3.42
N ILE A 89 -21.90 16.04 3.80
CA ILE A 89 -22.99 16.75 4.48
C ILE A 89 -22.58 17.36 5.83
N HIS A 90 -21.47 16.91 6.42
CA HIS A 90 -20.92 17.44 7.67
C HIS A 90 -19.87 18.54 7.44
N GLY A 91 -19.45 18.76 6.18
CA GLY A 91 -18.38 19.67 5.81
C GLY A 91 -17.16 18.95 5.25
N ARG A 92 -16.08 19.71 5.13
CA ARG A 92 -14.84 19.30 4.46
C ARG A 92 -13.99 18.38 5.33
N THR A 93 -13.69 17.20 4.80
CA THR A 93 -12.63 16.32 5.30
C THR A 93 -11.42 16.44 4.38
N SER A 94 -10.25 16.81 4.91
CA SER A 94 -9.04 16.99 4.09
C SER A 94 -7.94 16.03 4.53
N SER A 95 -7.17 15.54 3.56
CA SER A 95 -5.98 14.70 3.77
C SER A 95 -4.87 15.19 2.85
N GLY A 96 -3.77 15.65 3.45
CA GLY A 96 -2.58 16.12 2.74
C GLY A 96 -1.34 15.52 3.35
N TRP A 97 -0.76 14.49 2.72
CA TRP A 97 0.45 13.86 3.23
C TRP A 97 1.61 14.00 2.26
N LYS A 98 2.81 13.99 2.84
CA LYS A 98 4.09 13.89 2.13
C LYS A 98 5.01 12.98 2.92
N ARG A 99 5.86 12.25 2.22
CA ARG A 99 6.82 11.32 2.81
C ARG A 99 8.19 11.47 2.17
N ASP A 100 9.19 11.26 3.00
CA ASP A 100 10.55 10.95 2.61
C ASP A 100 10.93 9.58 3.21
N PRO A 101 12.14 9.04 2.94
CA PRO A 101 12.52 7.71 3.42
C PRO A 101 12.54 7.54 4.95
N LYS A 102 12.51 8.62 5.73
CA LYS A 102 12.59 8.61 7.21
C LYS A 102 11.39 9.25 7.90
N THR A 103 10.65 10.10 7.19
CA THR A 103 9.62 10.94 7.78
C THR A 103 8.33 10.88 6.98
N PHE A 104 7.22 10.77 7.69
CA PHE A 104 5.89 10.95 7.15
C PHE A 104 5.26 12.18 7.82
N GLN A 105 4.71 13.08 7.00
CA GLN A 105 4.03 14.30 7.46
C GLN A 105 2.61 14.31 6.89
N TRP A 106 1.62 14.64 7.71
CA TRP A 106 0.22 14.53 7.35
C TRP A 106 -0.66 15.60 7.98
N GLU A 107 -1.23 16.44 7.11
CA GLU A 107 -2.26 17.42 7.43
C GLU A 107 -3.65 16.75 7.32
N VAL A 108 -4.43 16.83 8.40
CA VAL A 108 -5.76 16.24 8.50
C VAL A 108 -6.77 17.28 8.96
N VAL A 109 -7.93 17.33 8.31
CA VAL A 109 -9.09 18.12 8.77
C VAL A 109 -10.28 17.19 8.95
N VAL A 110 -10.87 17.22 10.16
CA VAL A 110 -12.07 16.48 10.53
C VAL A 110 -13.21 17.49 10.77
N PRO A 111 -14.32 17.42 10.02
CA PRO A 111 -15.38 18.42 10.10
C PRO A 111 -16.13 18.37 11.46
N PRO A 112 -16.78 19.48 11.87
CA PRO A 112 -17.55 19.56 13.11
C PRO A 112 -18.59 18.45 13.23
N ASN A 113 -18.84 18.01 14.48
CA ASN A 113 -19.84 16.98 14.78
C ASN A 113 -19.56 15.64 14.04
N THR A 114 -18.29 15.35 13.75
CA THR A 114 -17.82 14.05 13.25
C THR A 114 -16.58 13.62 14.03
N THR A 115 -16.18 12.36 13.85
CA THR A 115 -14.97 11.80 14.43
C THR A 115 -14.22 11.02 13.35
N ALA A 116 -12.89 10.99 13.43
CA ALA A 116 -12.08 10.18 12.52
C ALA A 116 -11.25 9.14 13.28
N THR A 117 -11.12 7.94 12.70
CA THR A 117 -10.07 6.98 13.09
C THR A 117 -8.94 7.11 12.08
N ILE A 118 -7.76 7.49 12.53
CA ILE A 118 -6.59 7.67 11.67
C ILE A 118 -5.56 6.56 11.88
N HIS A 119 -4.85 6.20 10.81
CA HIS A 119 -3.80 5.18 10.82
C HIS A 119 -2.47 5.78 10.36
N VAL A 120 -1.69 6.30 11.31
CA VAL A 120 -0.40 6.97 11.04
C VAL A 120 0.71 5.93 10.93
N PRO A 121 1.47 5.84 9.82
CA PRO A 121 2.64 4.97 9.72
C PRO A 121 3.67 5.27 10.81
N ALA A 122 3.95 4.30 11.69
CA ALA A 122 4.90 4.45 12.79
C ALA A 122 5.19 3.07 13.43
N LYS A 123 6.43 2.88 13.90
CA LYS A 123 6.80 1.65 14.66
C LYS A 123 6.20 1.66 16.07
N THR A 124 6.14 2.82 16.71
CA THR A 124 5.52 3.01 18.01
C THR A 124 4.66 4.27 18.03
N ALA A 125 3.68 4.31 18.92
CA ALA A 125 2.84 5.51 19.07
C ALA A 125 3.63 6.75 19.51
N THR A 126 4.71 6.56 20.26
CA THR A 126 5.57 7.65 20.75
C THR A 126 6.44 8.29 19.66
N ASP A 127 6.59 7.63 18.51
CA ASP A 127 7.28 8.18 17.35
C ASP A 127 6.43 9.20 16.58
N VAL A 128 5.16 9.36 16.96
CA VAL A 128 4.22 10.30 16.36
C VAL A 128 4.18 11.58 17.20
N THR A 129 4.20 12.71 16.52
CA THR A 129 3.92 14.03 17.08
C THR A 129 2.70 14.64 16.40
N GLU A 130 2.05 15.56 17.11
CA GLU A 130 0.94 16.37 16.60
C GLU A 130 1.30 17.83 16.84
N SER A 131 1.26 18.66 15.79
CA SER A 131 1.63 20.09 15.84
C SER A 131 2.96 20.35 16.56
N GLY A 132 3.94 19.45 16.38
CA GLY A 132 5.27 19.51 17.01
C GLY A 132 5.32 19.08 18.49
N GLN A 133 4.20 18.68 19.08
CA GLN A 133 4.12 18.18 20.46
C GLN A 133 4.03 16.65 20.50
N ALA A 134 4.43 16.06 21.63
CA ALA A 134 4.26 14.64 21.86
C ALA A 134 2.77 14.26 21.79
N ILE A 135 2.43 13.23 21.02
CA ILE A 135 1.04 12.83 20.76
C ILE A 135 0.20 12.58 22.02
N ALA A 136 0.84 12.17 23.12
CA ALA A 136 0.18 11.94 24.40
C ALA A 136 -0.37 13.23 25.07
N LYS A 137 0.05 14.41 24.59
CA LYS A 137 -0.40 15.72 25.08
C LYS A 137 -1.34 16.42 24.09
N ALA A 138 -1.62 15.81 22.94
CA ALA A 138 -2.42 16.43 21.90
C ALA A 138 -3.91 16.40 22.27
N ASP A 139 -4.55 17.56 22.21
CA ASP A 139 -5.98 17.70 22.48
C ASP A 139 -6.82 17.08 21.35
N GLY A 140 -7.91 16.40 21.70
CA GLY A 140 -8.78 15.75 20.73
C GLY A 140 -8.15 14.57 20.00
N VAL A 141 -7.02 14.03 20.48
CA VAL A 141 -6.37 12.83 19.96
C VAL A 141 -6.35 11.75 21.04
N LYS A 142 -6.89 10.58 20.72
CA LYS A 142 -6.87 9.42 21.62
C LYS A 142 -6.21 8.22 20.94
N PHE A 143 -5.09 7.76 21.51
CA PHE A 143 -4.47 6.51 21.08
C PHE A 143 -5.40 5.32 21.32
N LEU A 144 -5.53 4.46 20.30
CA LEU A 144 -6.36 3.26 20.35
C LEU A 144 -5.51 2.00 20.41
N ARG A 145 -4.58 1.83 19.47
CA ARG A 145 -3.74 0.63 19.33
C ARG A 145 -2.62 0.83 18.31
N MET A 146 -1.66 -0.09 18.30
CA MET A 146 -0.80 -0.32 17.14
C MET A 146 -1.44 -1.37 16.23
N GLU A 147 -1.31 -1.21 14.92
CA GLU A 147 -1.82 -2.16 13.92
C GLU A 147 -0.97 -2.09 12.65
N ASN A 148 -0.30 -3.18 12.28
CA ASN A 148 0.47 -3.31 11.03
C ASN A 148 1.42 -2.12 10.75
N ASP A 149 2.33 -1.84 11.68
CA ASP A 149 3.28 -0.70 11.61
C ASP A 149 2.59 0.67 11.47
N ARG A 150 1.39 0.79 12.04
CA ARG A 150 0.65 2.04 12.16
C ARG A 150 0.16 2.27 13.58
N ALA A 151 0.34 3.49 14.06
CA ALA A 151 -0.31 3.97 15.27
C ALA A 151 -1.72 4.44 14.92
N VAL A 152 -2.72 3.87 15.60
CA VAL A 152 -4.14 4.14 15.36
C VAL A 152 -4.66 5.07 16.43
N PHE A 153 -5.25 6.19 16.01
CA PHE A 153 -5.82 7.21 16.89
C PHE A 153 -7.27 7.51 16.53
N SER A 154 -8.08 7.81 17.52
CA SER A 154 -9.37 8.50 17.33
C SER A 154 -9.12 10.00 17.42
N LEU A 155 -9.74 10.75 16.51
CA LEU A 155 -9.74 12.21 16.47
C LEU A 155 -11.15 12.75 16.68
N ASP A 156 -11.23 13.83 17.45
CA ASP A 156 -12.38 14.73 17.43
C ASP A 156 -12.35 15.61 16.17
N SER A 157 -13.36 16.46 16.01
CA SER A 157 -13.35 17.46 14.94
C SER A 157 -12.26 18.50 15.17
N GLY A 158 -11.50 18.83 14.14
CA GLY A 158 -10.36 19.74 14.26
C GLY A 158 -9.46 19.75 13.03
N SER A 159 -8.36 20.49 13.14
CA SER A 159 -7.25 20.47 12.18
C SER A 159 -6.01 19.99 12.92
N TYR A 160 -5.29 19.05 12.31
CA TYR A 160 -4.18 18.35 12.92
C TYR A 160 -3.00 18.27 11.96
N GLU A 161 -1.78 18.32 12.49
CA GLU A 161 -0.56 18.08 11.75
C GLU A 161 0.23 16.95 12.41
N PHE A 162 0.23 15.77 11.79
CA PHE A 162 0.97 14.62 12.29
C PHE A 162 2.35 14.54 11.63
N VAL A 163 3.37 14.25 12.43
CA VAL A 163 4.68 13.86 11.94
C VAL A 163 5.07 12.55 12.60
N SER A 164 5.58 11.59 11.82
CA SER A 164 6.12 10.33 12.36
C SER A 164 7.43 9.95 11.70
N GLN A 165 8.26 9.22 12.45
CA GLN A 165 9.42 8.54 11.90
C GLN A 165 8.92 7.32 11.11
N TYR A 166 8.96 7.44 9.79
CA TYR A 166 8.50 6.44 8.82
C TYR A 166 9.69 5.90 8.05
N TYR A 167 9.91 4.60 8.09
CA TYR A 167 10.92 3.96 7.26
C TYR A 167 10.21 3.23 6.13
N GLU A 168 10.52 3.59 4.88
CA GLU A 168 9.95 2.93 3.71
C GLU A 168 10.49 1.51 3.59
N GLY A 169 9.60 0.53 3.80
CA GLY A 169 10.02 -0.86 3.89
C GLY A 169 10.87 -1.11 5.13
N THR A 170 11.06 -2.36 5.46
CA THR A 170 12.06 -2.70 6.46
C THR A 170 13.39 -2.10 6.08
N ASP A 171 13.95 -1.35 7.02
CA ASP A 171 15.36 -1.06 7.02
C ASP A 171 16.11 -2.41 7.01
N VAL A 172 16.46 -2.85 5.81
CA VAL A 172 17.44 -3.89 5.51
C VAL A 172 18.83 -3.28 5.41
N SER A 173 19.09 -2.05 5.89
CA SER A 173 20.48 -1.56 6.04
C SER A 173 21.31 -2.40 7.04
N GLY A 174 20.70 -3.35 7.75
CA GLY A 174 21.40 -4.43 8.44
C GLY A 174 21.67 -5.68 7.60
N ALA A 175 20.85 -5.91 6.56
CA ALA A 175 20.90 -7.03 5.62
C ALA A 175 21.36 -6.51 4.24
N GLU A 176 22.60 -6.06 4.18
CA GLU A 176 23.19 -5.44 3.00
C GLU A 176 23.37 -6.37 1.79
N SER A 177 22.83 -7.60 1.78
CA SER A 177 23.37 -8.57 0.83
C SER A 177 22.46 -9.68 0.29
N ILE A 178 21.21 -9.85 0.73
CA ILE A 178 20.31 -10.87 0.14
C ILE A 178 19.11 -10.22 -0.52
N ARG A 179 18.98 -10.38 -1.85
CA ARG A 179 17.81 -9.95 -2.63
C ARG A 179 17.00 -11.16 -3.09
N PRO A 180 15.66 -11.16 -2.99
CA PRO A 180 14.84 -12.18 -3.63
C PRO A 180 14.99 -12.09 -5.15
N ALA A 181 15.23 -13.23 -5.79
CA ALA A 181 15.38 -13.43 -7.22
C ALA A 181 14.61 -14.69 -7.66
N ASP A 182 14.40 -14.86 -8.96
CA ASP A 182 13.72 -16.04 -9.54
C ASP A 182 12.39 -16.38 -8.85
N LEU A 183 11.54 -15.37 -8.69
CA LEU A 183 10.21 -15.51 -8.12
C LEU A 183 9.35 -16.40 -9.03
N ARG A 184 8.77 -17.43 -8.44
CA ARG A 184 7.88 -18.38 -9.13
C ARG A 184 6.62 -18.60 -8.33
N CYS A 185 5.54 -18.80 -9.06
CA CYS A 185 4.31 -19.39 -8.55
C CYS A 185 4.16 -20.75 -9.22
N GLU A 186 4.00 -21.80 -8.43
CA GLU A 186 4.16 -23.17 -8.88
C GLU A 186 5.50 -23.36 -9.61
N TYR A 187 5.47 -23.88 -10.83
CA TYR A 187 6.64 -24.06 -11.69
C TYR A 187 6.78 -22.92 -12.72
N LEU A 188 5.98 -21.86 -12.63
CA LEU A 188 5.95 -20.77 -13.59
C LEU A 188 6.71 -19.55 -13.06
N VAL A 189 7.61 -19.04 -13.90
CA VAL A 189 8.22 -17.71 -13.74
C VAL A 189 7.25 -16.69 -14.34
N ASP A 190 6.94 -15.62 -13.59
CA ASP A 190 6.01 -14.54 -13.99
C ASP A 190 4.63 -15.02 -14.48
N PRO A 191 3.84 -15.73 -13.65
CA PRO A 191 2.50 -16.15 -14.02
C PRO A 191 1.58 -14.93 -14.24
N LEU A 192 0.78 -14.96 -15.30
CA LEU A 192 -0.22 -13.92 -15.57
C LEU A 192 -1.45 -14.00 -14.64
N GLY A 193 -1.58 -15.09 -13.88
CA GLY A 193 -2.70 -15.35 -12.96
C GLY A 193 -2.40 -16.54 -12.05
N ILE A 194 -3.16 -16.64 -10.97
CA ILE A 194 -3.05 -17.72 -9.98
C ILE A 194 -4.36 -18.50 -9.99
N ASP A 195 -4.35 -19.66 -10.64
CA ASP A 195 -5.55 -20.50 -10.79
C ASP A 195 -5.73 -21.49 -9.62
N GLU A 196 -4.67 -21.75 -8.85
CA GLU A 196 -4.68 -22.63 -7.69
C GLU A 196 -5.02 -21.83 -6.42
N PRO A 197 -6.07 -22.18 -5.66
CA PRO A 197 -6.44 -21.49 -4.41
C PRO A 197 -5.38 -21.59 -3.30
N LYS A 198 -4.41 -22.51 -3.40
CA LYS A 198 -3.25 -22.60 -2.49
C LYS A 198 -1.93 -22.67 -3.28
N PRO A 199 -1.52 -21.56 -3.94
CA PRO A 199 -0.37 -21.58 -4.83
C PRO A 199 0.95 -21.80 -4.07
N ARG A 200 1.82 -22.67 -4.55
CA ARG A 200 3.19 -22.75 -4.02
C ARG A 200 4.00 -21.57 -4.55
N LEU A 201 4.54 -20.78 -3.64
CA LEU A 201 5.43 -19.68 -4.02
C LEU A 201 6.88 -20.10 -3.74
N SER A 202 7.78 -19.81 -4.68
CA SER A 202 9.21 -20.05 -4.49
C SER A 202 10.07 -18.92 -5.02
N TRP A 203 11.25 -18.77 -4.45
CA TRP A 203 12.27 -17.81 -4.89
C TRP A 203 13.66 -18.27 -4.47
N GLN A 204 14.66 -17.60 -5.00
CA GLN A 204 16.06 -17.77 -4.65
C GLN A 204 16.60 -16.49 -4.03
N GLY A 205 17.51 -16.59 -3.06
CA GLY A 205 18.30 -15.45 -2.62
C GLY A 205 19.51 -15.24 -3.53
N GLU A 206 19.67 -14.07 -4.12
CA GLU A 206 20.93 -13.67 -4.76
C GLU A 206 21.78 -12.88 -3.77
N HIS A 207 23.09 -13.20 -3.73
CA HIS A 207 24.05 -12.62 -2.81
C HIS A 207 25.47 -12.57 -3.42
N GLU A 208 26.24 -11.49 -3.17
CA GLU A 208 27.56 -11.24 -3.79
C GLU A 208 28.79 -11.85 -3.04
N ALA A 209 28.66 -12.31 -1.80
CA ALA A 209 29.75 -12.91 -0.99
C ALA A 209 29.40 -14.26 -0.28
N GLY A 210 30.38 -14.94 0.32
CA GLY A 210 30.16 -16.24 0.98
C GLY A 210 29.29 -16.18 2.25
N LEU A 211 28.54 -17.25 2.54
CA LEU A 211 27.58 -17.33 3.64
C LEU A 211 28.23 -17.19 5.03
N SER A 212 27.74 -16.23 5.83
CA SER A 212 28.06 -16.09 7.26
C SER A 212 26.84 -16.39 8.14
N ARG A 213 27.05 -16.67 9.43
CA ARG A 213 25.96 -16.92 10.41
C ARG A 213 24.95 -15.74 10.50
N LYS A 214 25.43 -14.52 10.31
CA LYS A 214 24.60 -13.30 10.26
C LYS A 214 23.62 -13.32 9.07
N MET A 215 24.02 -13.93 7.94
CA MET A 215 23.16 -14.05 6.76
C MET A 215 21.98 -14.99 6.94
N ALA A 216 22.07 -15.99 7.83
CA ALA A 216 20.93 -16.86 8.14
C ALA A 216 19.86 -16.10 8.93
N GLU A 217 20.27 -15.28 9.89
CA GLU A 217 19.37 -14.40 10.66
C GLU A 217 18.75 -13.30 9.78
N ASP A 218 19.53 -12.73 8.86
CA ASP A 218 19.05 -11.77 7.85
C ASP A 218 18.06 -12.41 6.87
N TYR A 219 18.24 -13.69 6.52
CA TYR A 219 17.32 -14.44 5.66
C TYR A 219 15.96 -14.69 6.34
N ASP A 220 15.94 -15.05 7.62
CA ASP A 220 14.69 -15.23 8.36
C ASP A 220 13.89 -13.93 8.45
N LYS A 221 14.59 -12.80 8.62
CA LYS A 221 13.98 -11.46 8.59
C LYS A 221 13.44 -11.13 7.20
N LEU A 222 14.22 -11.36 6.14
CA LEU A 222 13.81 -11.14 4.75
C LEU A 222 12.58 -12.00 4.40
N LEU A 223 12.58 -13.27 4.80
CA LEU A 223 11.46 -14.19 4.66
C LEU A 223 10.23 -13.63 5.40
N ALA A 224 10.37 -13.19 6.64
CA ALA A 224 9.25 -12.62 7.40
C ALA A 224 8.67 -11.34 6.76
N ASP A 225 9.52 -10.50 6.18
CA ASP A 225 9.13 -9.26 5.48
C ASP A 225 8.42 -9.55 4.15
N PHE A 226 9.02 -10.42 3.32
CA PHE A 226 8.43 -10.88 2.07
C PHE A 226 7.07 -11.52 2.31
N MET A 227 6.97 -12.38 3.32
CA MET A 227 5.71 -13.07 3.66
C MET A 227 4.65 -12.10 4.18
N ARG A 228 5.03 -11.01 4.88
CA ARG A 228 4.11 -9.92 5.23
C ARG A 228 3.59 -9.20 3.98
N ALA A 229 4.46 -8.92 3.01
CA ALA A 229 4.07 -8.31 1.74
C ALA A 229 3.11 -9.21 0.96
N VAL A 230 3.42 -10.51 0.83
CA VAL A 230 2.55 -11.49 0.15
C VAL A 230 1.18 -11.61 0.83
N ARG A 231 1.10 -11.66 2.17
CA ARG A 231 -0.20 -11.70 2.89
C ARG A 231 -1.05 -10.46 2.63
N ARG A 232 -0.42 -9.29 2.64
CA ARG A 232 -1.09 -8.01 2.35
C ARG A 232 -1.69 -8.04 0.94
N ASP A 233 -0.94 -8.52 -0.03
CA ASP A 233 -1.32 -8.45 -1.44
C ASP A 233 -2.35 -9.54 -1.80
N LEU A 234 -2.24 -10.75 -1.22
CA LEU A 234 -3.19 -11.85 -1.41
C LEU A 234 -4.42 -11.80 -0.49
N LYS A 235 -4.48 -10.88 0.47
CA LYS A 235 -5.55 -10.75 1.48
C LYS A 235 -5.88 -12.05 2.23
N THR A 236 -4.91 -12.95 2.38
CA THR A 236 -5.09 -14.24 3.08
C THR A 236 -4.34 -14.25 4.41
N PRO A 237 -4.99 -14.66 5.53
CA PRO A 237 -4.32 -14.81 6.82
C PRO A 237 -3.42 -16.05 6.89
N SER A 238 -3.68 -17.06 6.06
CA SER A 238 -2.85 -18.27 5.95
C SER A 238 -2.13 -18.30 4.60
N LEU A 239 -0.81 -18.43 4.63
CA LEU A 239 -0.04 -18.58 3.41
C LEU A 239 0.05 -20.07 3.01
N PRO A 240 -0.01 -20.39 1.72
CA PRO A 240 0.35 -21.70 1.21
C PRO A 240 1.84 -22.01 1.42
N PHE A 241 2.23 -23.25 1.15
CA PHE A 241 3.61 -23.76 1.32
C PHE A 241 4.61 -22.92 0.52
N VAL A 242 5.67 -22.47 1.21
CA VAL A 242 6.69 -21.60 0.63
C VAL A 242 8.06 -22.27 0.67
N ILE A 243 8.73 -22.27 -0.48
CA ILE A 243 10.05 -22.85 -0.65
C ILE A 243 11.03 -21.74 -1.01
N GLY A 244 11.92 -21.40 -0.09
CA GLY A 244 12.99 -20.45 -0.34
C GLY A 244 14.34 -21.16 -0.39
N GLN A 245 15.12 -20.91 -1.45
CA GLN A 245 16.47 -21.42 -1.59
C GLN A 245 17.49 -20.32 -1.25
N VAL A 246 18.34 -20.57 -0.26
CA VAL A 246 19.40 -19.61 0.15
C VAL A 246 20.62 -19.71 -0.77
N ASN A 247 20.93 -20.93 -1.22
CA ASN A 247 21.95 -21.21 -2.25
C ASN A 247 21.75 -22.62 -2.84
N SER A 248 22.63 -23.05 -3.74
CA SER A 248 22.58 -24.36 -4.42
C SER A 248 22.49 -25.60 -3.50
N HIS A 249 22.74 -25.46 -2.20
CA HIS A 249 22.78 -26.58 -1.24
C HIS A 249 21.91 -26.38 0.01
N THR A 250 21.29 -25.22 0.20
CA THR A 250 20.55 -24.88 1.43
C THR A 250 19.13 -24.44 1.10
N TRP A 251 18.17 -25.23 1.56
CA TRP A 251 16.75 -25.00 1.37
C TRP A 251 16.08 -24.74 2.72
N ALA A 252 15.30 -23.67 2.82
CA ALA A 252 14.42 -23.43 3.94
C ALA A 252 13.02 -23.92 3.56
N PHE A 253 12.53 -24.93 4.28
CA PHE A 253 11.19 -25.47 4.12
C PHE A 253 10.33 -25.04 5.30
N GLY A 254 9.28 -24.26 5.05
CA GLY A 254 8.38 -23.77 6.10
C GLY A 254 6.93 -24.10 5.79
N ASP A 255 6.33 -24.99 6.58
CA ASP A 255 4.88 -25.20 6.63
C ASP A 255 4.34 -24.47 7.87
N ILE A 256 4.10 -23.16 7.74
CA ILE A 256 3.82 -22.29 8.89
C ILE A 256 2.30 -22.15 9.09
N ALA A 257 1.63 -23.30 9.20
CA ALA A 257 0.29 -23.42 9.76
C ALA A 257 0.32 -23.97 11.20
N ARG A 258 1.42 -23.77 11.93
CA ARG A 258 1.48 -24.00 13.38
C ARG A 258 1.87 -22.73 14.10
N ASP A 259 0.85 -21.90 14.32
CA ASP A 259 0.76 -21.14 15.56
C ASP A 259 -0.66 -21.27 16.12
N ARG A 260 -0.94 -22.49 16.60
CA ARG A 260 -1.90 -22.74 17.67
C ARG A 260 -1.22 -23.69 18.65
N GLN A 261 -0.97 -23.18 19.85
CA GLN A 261 -0.40 -23.80 21.05
C GLN A 261 1.13 -23.79 21.19
N ALA A 262 1.64 -22.70 21.76
CA ALA A 262 2.36 -22.71 23.05
C ALA A 262 2.23 -21.33 23.72
#